data_AF-A0A326TYF9-F1
#
_entry.id   AF-A0A326TYF9-F1
#
_cell.length_a   1.000
_cell.length_b   1.000
_cell.length_c   1.000
_cell.angle_alpha   90.00
_cell.angle_beta   90.00
_cell.angle_gamma   90.00
#
_symmetry.space_group_name_H-M   'P 1'
#
loop_
_entity.id
_entity.type
_entity.pdbx_description
1 polymer ?
#
loop_
_entity_poly.entity_id
_entity_poly.type
_entity_poly.pdbx_seq_one_letter_code
_entity_poly.pdbx_strand_id
1 'polypeptide(L)'
;MIIFASLSDRPAHRGRVVTCCVTLQGRPDNIDCLTPTAALVYGYKAWQGDDRFTGQYQPISQGEYIRGYAGVLKKRGAQVRAFIDSLDPNKDITICCFCPPQAFCHRQLLARWFKSYRPDLVIKLK
;
A
#
# COMPACT_ATOMS: atom_id res chain seq x y z
N MET A 1 0.91 -16.02 -6.74
CA MET A 1 0.39 -15.55 -5.43
C MET A 1 0.80 -14.10 -5.18
N ILE A 2 -0.06 -13.30 -4.55
CA ILE A 2 0.22 -11.90 -4.22
C ILE A 2 0.56 -11.78 -2.73
N ILE A 3 1.72 -11.22 -2.41
CA ILE A 3 2.17 -11.00 -1.03
C ILE A 3 2.22 -9.51 -0.76
N PHE A 4 1.53 -9.06 0.28
CA PHE A 4 1.70 -7.72 0.84
C PHE A 4 2.61 -7.82 2.06
N ALA A 5 3.78 -7.18 2.01
CA ALA A 5 4.79 -7.28 3.08
C ALA A 5 5.43 -5.94 3.41
N SER A 6 6.13 -5.87 4.54
CA SER A 6 7.12 -4.81 4.77
C SER A 6 8.30 -5.00 3.84
N LEU A 7 8.88 -3.91 3.33
CA LEU A 7 10.15 -3.93 2.61
C LEU A 7 11.29 -4.45 3.52
N SER A 8 11.18 -4.26 4.84
CA SER A 8 12.15 -4.77 5.81
C SER A 8 12.00 -6.27 6.10
N ASP A 9 10.86 -6.89 5.76
CA ASP A 9 10.60 -8.32 6.00
C ASP A 9 11.00 -9.17 4.79
N ARG A 10 12.29 -9.15 4.46
CA ARG A 10 12.84 -9.90 3.32
C ARG A 10 12.49 -11.39 3.31
N PRO A 11 12.45 -12.11 4.46
CA PRO A 11 12.04 -13.51 4.46
C PRO A 11 10.64 -13.77 3.91
N ALA A 12 9.73 -12.79 3.97
CA ALA A 12 8.38 -12.88 3.41
C ALA A 12 8.30 -12.66 1.89
N HIS A 13 9.33 -12.11 1.26
CA HIS A 13 9.31 -11.74 -0.16
C HIS A 13 9.39 -12.99 -1.06
N ARG A 14 8.59 -13.02 -2.12
CA ARG A 14 8.60 -14.04 -3.17
C ARG A 14 8.40 -13.40 -4.55
N GLY A 15 9.02 -14.00 -5.56
CA GLY A 15 8.89 -13.58 -6.96
C GLY A 15 9.34 -12.15 -7.22
N ARG A 16 8.63 -11.42 -8.10
CA ARG A 16 8.96 -10.02 -8.39
C ARG A 16 8.63 -9.15 -7.17
N VAL A 17 9.54 -8.27 -6.77
CA VAL A 17 9.31 -7.30 -5.69
C VAL A 17 9.05 -5.93 -6.31
N VAL A 18 7.95 -5.29 -5.88
CA VAL A 18 7.56 -3.93 -6.26
C VAL A 18 7.15 -3.16 -5.00
N THR A 19 7.11 -1.84 -5.06
CA THR A 19 6.75 -0.98 -3.93
C THR A 19 5.46 -0.20 -4.18
N CYS A 20 4.84 0.31 -3.13
CA CYS A 20 3.73 1.26 -3.22
C CYS A 20 3.91 2.41 -2.22
N CYS A 21 5.08 3.03 -2.22
CA CYS A 21 5.55 3.97 -1.20
C CYS A 21 5.59 5.42 -1.70
N VAL A 22 5.17 6.37 -0.86
CA VAL A 22 5.23 7.82 -1.16
C VAL A 22 6.65 8.25 -1.53
N THR A 23 7.66 7.76 -0.82
CA THR A 23 9.06 8.15 -1.01
C THR A 23 9.70 7.57 -2.28
N LEU A 24 9.01 6.67 -2.99
CA LEU A 24 9.51 6.01 -4.19
C LEU A 24 8.65 6.32 -5.42
N GLN A 25 7.75 7.29 -5.34
CA GLN A 25 6.91 7.66 -6.47
C GLN A 25 7.76 8.06 -7.70
N GLY A 26 7.32 7.62 -8.89
CA GLY A 26 8.04 7.82 -10.14
C GLY A 26 9.22 6.88 -10.37
N ARG A 27 9.57 6.01 -9.40
CA ARG A 27 10.56 4.96 -9.64
C ARG A 27 9.95 3.79 -10.42
N PRO A 28 10.71 3.12 -11.31
CA PRO A 28 10.19 2.01 -12.14
C PRO A 28 9.62 0.82 -11.35
N ASP A 29 10.10 0.61 -10.13
CA ASP A 29 9.68 -0.44 -9.22
C ASP A 29 8.52 -0.04 -8.29
N ASN A 30 8.06 1.22 -8.34
CA ASN A 30 6.94 1.71 -7.56
C ASN A 30 5.63 1.70 -8.37
N ILE A 31 4.58 1.14 -7.78
CA ILE A 31 3.25 1.10 -8.37
C ILE A 31 2.48 2.35 -7.90
N ASP A 32 2.71 3.46 -8.58
CA ASP A 32 2.19 4.79 -8.22
C ASP A 32 0.66 4.82 -8.06
N CYS A 33 -0.08 4.02 -8.85
CA CYS A 33 -1.53 3.98 -8.75
C CYS A 33 -2.02 3.43 -7.40
N LEU A 34 -1.21 2.60 -6.72
CA LEU A 34 -1.48 2.06 -5.38
C LEU A 34 -0.93 2.94 -4.26
N THR A 35 -0.01 3.88 -4.54
CA THR A 35 0.66 4.66 -3.50
C THR A 35 -0.28 5.67 -2.84
N PRO A 36 -0.44 5.68 -1.49
CA PRO A 36 -1.18 6.74 -0.81
C PRO A 36 -0.54 8.12 -1.07
N THR A 37 -1.25 9.21 -0.81
CA THR A 37 -0.62 10.55 -0.92
C THR A 37 0.28 10.82 0.29
N ALA A 38 1.25 11.72 0.13
CA ALA A 38 2.09 12.22 1.20
C ALA A 38 1.25 12.77 2.38
N ALA A 39 0.25 13.59 2.09
CA ALA A 39 -0.64 14.16 3.11
C ALA A 39 -1.33 13.09 3.97
N LEU A 40 -1.76 11.97 3.36
CA LEU A 40 -2.36 10.87 4.13
C LEU A 40 -1.33 10.16 5.00
N VAL A 41 -0.18 9.78 4.42
CA VAL A 41 0.85 9.03 5.16
C VAL A 41 1.43 9.85 6.29
N TYR A 42 1.80 11.10 6.02
CA TYR A 42 2.46 11.97 6.99
C TYR A 42 1.47 12.55 7.99
N GLY A 43 0.23 12.86 7.60
CA GLY A 43 -0.82 13.23 8.54
C GLY A 43 -1.16 12.09 9.52
N TYR A 44 -1.19 10.84 9.05
CA TYR A 44 -1.41 9.70 9.94
C TYR A 44 -0.24 9.48 10.89
N LYS A 45 1.00 9.64 10.41
CA LYS A 45 2.21 9.58 11.25
C LYS A 45 2.25 10.70 12.30
N ALA A 46 1.87 11.92 11.93
CA ALA A 46 1.73 13.03 12.88
C ALA A 46 0.69 12.72 13.97
N TRP A 47 -0.44 12.11 13.61
CA TRP A 47 -1.43 11.64 14.58
C TRP A 47 -0.91 10.54 15.52
N GLN A 48 0.02 9.70 15.04
CA GLN A 48 0.72 8.71 15.88
C GLN A 48 1.82 9.31 16.77
N GLY A 49 2.06 10.63 16.72
CA GLY A 49 3.09 11.30 17.50
C GLY A 49 4.50 11.19 16.91
N ASP A 50 4.63 10.99 15.59
CA ASP A 50 5.94 11.00 14.92
C ASP A 50 6.43 12.45 14.75
N ASP A 51 7.37 12.87 15.60
CA ASP A 51 7.90 14.24 15.67
C ASP A 51 8.45 14.79 14.36
N ARG A 52 8.81 13.91 13.42
CA ARG A 52 9.24 14.32 12.07
C ARG A 52 8.13 14.97 11.26
N PHE A 53 6.86 14.72 11.60
CA PHE A 53 5.69 15.18 10.86
C PHE A 53 4.73 16.02 11.71
N THR A 54 4.81 15.91 13.04
CA THR A 54 4.09 16.78 13.97
C THR A 54 4.44 18.25 13.70
N GLY A 55 3.43 19.11 13.57
CA GLY A 55 3.59 20.54 13.23
C GLY A 55 3.86 20.84 11.74
N GLN A 56 4.17 19.83 10.92
CA GLN A 56 4.34 19.98 9.46
C GLN A 56 3.13 19.51 8.67
N TYR A 57 2.39 18.53 9.19
CA TYR A 57 1.20 17.96 8.57
C TYR A 57 0.03 18.00 9.55
N GLN A 58 -1.18 18.25 9.02
CA GLN A 58 -2.41 18.12 9.79
C GLN A 58 -2.56 16.67 10.27
N PRO A 59 -2.62 16.40 11.59
CA PRO A 59 -2.86 15.07 12.11
C PRO A 59 -4.19 14.52 11.63
N ILE A 60 -4.20 13.28 11.14
CA ILE A 60 -5.42 12.56 10.76
C ILE A 60 -5.49 11.22 11.47
N SER A 61 -6.65 10.88 12.00
CA SER A 61 -6.91 9.60 12.65
C SER A 61 -6.77 8.42 11.68
N GLN A 62 -6.66 7.21 12.23
CA GLN A 62 -6.69 5.98 11.42
C GLN A 62 -7.94 5.88 10.54
N GLY A 63 -9.11 6.29 11.05
CA GLY A 63 -10.36 6.26 10.29
C GLY A 63 -10.37 7.23 9.12
N GLU A 64 -9.82 8.43 9.30
CA GLU A 64 -9.64 9.42 8.23
C GLU A 64 -8.63 8.94 7.18
N TYR A 65 -7.54 8.30 7.61
CA TYR A 65 -6.59 7.68 6.70
C TYR A 65 -7.26 6.62 5.81
N ILE A 66 -8.04 5.72 6.41
CA ILE A 66 -8.76 4.66 5.68
C ILE A 66 -9.69 5.26 4.62
N ARG A 67 -10.53 6.23 5.01
CA ARG A 67 -11.47 6.89 4.09
C ARG A 67 -10.74 7.66 2.99
N GLY A 68 -9.71 8.42 3.36
CA GLY A 68 -8.92 9.20 2.42
C GLY A 68 -8.20 8.32 1.40
N TYR A 69 -7.60 7.22 1.85
CA TYR A 69 -6.92 6.29 0.96
C TYR A 69 -7.89 5.53 0.05
N ALA A 70 -9.06 5.11 0.56
CA ALA A 70 -10.12 4.58 -0.29
C ALA A 70 -10.55 5.59 -1.38
N GLY A 71 -10.62 6.88 -1.04
CA GLY A 71 -10.85 7.96 -2.00
C GLY A 71 -9.77 8.06 -3.08
N VAL A 72 -8.49 7.91 -2.72
CA VAL A 72 -7.36 7.88 -3.67
C VAL A 72 -7.50 6.71 -4.64
N LEU A 73 -7.74 5.50 -4.10
CA LEU A 73 -7.92 4.29 -4.90
C LEU A 73 -9.11 4.40 -5.85
N LYS A 74 -10.24 4.96 -5.38
CA LYS A 74 -11.43 5.21 -6.22
C LYS A 74 -11.12 6.18 -7.36
N LYS A 75 -10.45 7.30 -7.09
CA LYS A 75 -10.05 8.29 -8.10
C LYS A 75 -9.12 7.69 -9.16
N ARG A 76 -8.24 6.78 -8.77
CA ARG A 76 -7.29 6.07 -9.65
C ARG A 76 -7.83 4.74 -10.18
N GLY A 77 -9.12 4.48 -10.03
CA GLY A 77 -9.70 3.14 -10.18
C GLY A 77 -9.39 2.45 -11.51
N ALA A 78 -9.33 3.19 -12.62
CA ALA A 78 -8.96 2.61 -13.92
C ALA A 78 -7.53 2.06 -13.93
N GLN A 79 -6.57 2.83 -13.42
CA GLN A 79 -5.16 2.44 -13.34
C GLN A 79 -4.95 1.31 -12.34
N VAL A 80 -5.67 1.33 -11.21
CA VAL A 80 -5.56 0.27 -10.22
C VAL A 80 -6.13 -1.04 -10.77
N ARG A 81 -7.31 -1.01 -11.41
CA ARG A 81 -7.88 -2.20 -12.04
C ARG A 81 -6.96 -2.75 -13.14
N ALA A 82 -6.45 -1.89 -14.03
CA ALA A 82 -5.50 -2.31 -15.06
C ALA A 82 -4.25 -2.99 -14.47
N PHE A 83 -3.71 -2.45 -13.36
CA PHE A 83 -2.60 -3.10 -12.66
C PHE A 83 -3.01 -4.48 -12.12
N ILE A 84 -4.13 -4.56 -11.41
CA ILE A 84 -4.60 -5.83 -10.81
C ILE A 84 -4.91 -6.87 -11.90
N ASP A 85 -5.52 -6.46 -13.01
CA ASP A 85 -5.88 -7.32 -14.13
C ASP A 85 -4.64 -7.84 -14.86
N SER A 86 -3.54 -7.10 -14.84
CA SER A 86 -2.25 -7.54 -15.39
C SER A 86 -1.54 -8.62 -14.56
N LEU A 87 -2.03 -8.93 -13.35
CA LEU A 87 -1.41 -9.92 -12.47
C LEU A 87 -1.72 -11.34 -12.94
N ASP A 88 -0.65 -12.11 -13.15
CA ASP A 88 -0.71 -13.53 -13.46
C ASP A 88 -0.91 -14.34 -12.15
N PRO A 89 -2.01 -15.11 -12.01
CA PRO A 89 -2.29 -15.89 -10.81
C PRO A 89 -1.21 -16.93 -10.51
N ASN A 90 -0.49 -17.40 -11.52
CA ASN A 90 0.56 -18.43 -11.41
C ASN A 90 1.93 -17.86 -11.06
N LYS A 91 2.09 -16.53 -11.06
CA LYS A 91 3.35 -15.88 -10.70
C LYS A 91 3.27 -15.25 -9.32
N ASP A 92 4.39 -15.29 -8.63
CA ASP A 92 4.53 -14.64 -7.34
C ASP A 92 4.96 -13.19 -7.53
N ILE A 93 4.30 -12.29 -6.78
CA ILE A 93 4.70 -10.89 -6.66
C ILE A 93 4.56 -10.47 -5.20
N THR A 94 5.53 -9.69 -4.73
CA THR A 94 5.50 -9.03 -3.44
C THR A 94 5.34 -7.54 -3.63
N ILE A 95 4.26 -6.98 -3.07
CA ILE A 95 3.98 -5.55 -3.04
C ILE A 95 4.36 -5.02 -1.65
N CYS A 96 5.44 -4.24 -1.61
CA CYS A 96 6.06 -3.78 -0.38
C CYS A 96 5.63 -2.37 0.02
N CYS A 97 5.62 -2.13 1.33
CA CYS A 97 5.62 -0.79 1.92
C CYS A 97 6.71 -0.66 2.99
N PHE A 98 7.05 0.56 3.43
CA PHE A 98 8.08 0.78 4.47
C PHE A 98 7.60 0.56 5.91
N CYS A 99 6.31 0.28 6.13
CA CYS A 99 5.77 0.14 7.47
C CYS A 99 6.20 -1.19 8.11
N PRO A 100 6.56 -1.23 9.40
CA PRO A 100 6.91 -2.47 10.10
C PRO A 100 5.84 -3.56 9.94
N PRO A 101 6.18 -4.87 9.95
CA PRO A 101 5.25 -5.98 9.66
C PRO A 101 3.97 -6.00 10.51
N GLN A 102 4.06 -5.63 11.78
CA GLN A 102 2.91 -5.64 12.69
C GLN A 102 2.13 -4.31 12.73
N ALA A 103 2.62 -3.27 12.05
CA ALA A 103 1.98 -1.96 12.05
C ALA A 103 0.78 -1.91 11.08
N PHE A 104 -0.27 -1.18 11.47
CA PHE A 104 -1.32 -0.79 10.54
C PHE A 104 -0.74 0.09 9.41
N CYS A 105 -1.07 -0.24 8.16
CA CYS A 105 -0.78 0.59 7.00
C CYS A 105 -1.65 0.23 5.78
N HIS A 106 -1.50 0.97 4.68
CA HIS A 106 -2.26 0.79 3.43
C HIS A 106 -2.19 -0.62 2.84
N ARG A 107 -1.16 -1.43 3.13
CA ARG A 107 -1.06 -2.82 2.62
C ARG A 107 -2.24 -3.69 3.06
N GLN A 108 -2.78 -3.44 4.26
CA GLN A 108 -3.97 -4.14 4.76
C GLN A 108 -5.23 -3.76 3.96
N LEU A 109 -5.32 -2.50 3.55
CA LEU A 109 -6.44 -1.98 2.76
C LEU A 109 -6.35 -2.50 1.31
N LEU A 110 -5.16 -2.51 0.73
CA LEU A 110 -4.90 -3.09 -0.59
C LEU A 110 -5.21 -4.59 -0.63
N ALA A 111 -4.77 -5.36 0.37
CA ALA A 111 -5.05 -6.79 0.45
C ALA A 111 -6.55 -7.09 0.45
N ARG A 112 -7.35 -6.31 1.21
CA ARG A 112 -8.81 -6.41 1.20
C ARG A 112 -9.40 -6.10 -0.17
N TRP A 113 -8.91 -5.03 -0.80
CA TRP A 113 -9.45 -4.58 -2.09
C TRP A 113 -9.13 -5.55 -3.24
N PHE A 114 -7.90 -6.07 -3.29
CA PHE A 114 -7.51 -7.08 -4.26
C PHE A 114 -8.35 -8.35 -4.09
N LYS A 115 -8.59 -8.79 -2.84
CA LYS A 115 -9.40 -9.98 -2.55
C LYS A 115 -10.85 -9.83 -3.03
N SER A 116 -11.41 -8.64 -2.91
CA SER A 116 -12.76 -8.35 -3.39
C SER A 116 -12.84 -8.24 -4.92
N TYR A 117 -11.82 -7.69 -5.57
CA TYR A 117 -11.84 -7.45 -7.01
C TYR A 117 -11.41 -8.67 -7.86
N ARG A 118 -10.43 -9.45 -7.38
CA ARG A 118 -9.91 -10.66 -8.03
C ARG A 118 -9.84 -11.81 -7.02
N PRO A 119 -10.99 -12.45 -6.70
CA PRO A 119 -11.06 -13.52 -5.70
C PRO A 119 -10.29 -14.79 -6.09
N ASP A 120 -9.94 -14.93 -7.36
CA ASP A 120 -9.08 -16.00 -7.89
C ASP A 120 -7.61 -15.86 -7.47
N LEU A 121 -7.17 -14.65 -7.08
CA LEU A 121 -5.80 -14.42 -6.62
C LEU A 121 -5.62 -14.89 -5.18
N VAL A 122 -4.61 -15.74 -4.95
CA VAL A 122 -4.17 -16.07 -3.59
C VAL A 122 -3.42 -14.88 -3.00
N ILE A 123 -4.00 -14.24 -2.00
CA ILE A 123 -3.43 -13.05 -1.33
C ILE A 123 -2.95 -13.42 0.08
N LYS A 124 -1.71 -13.05 0.39
CA LYS A 124 -1.12 -13.16 1.74
C LYS A 124 -0.71 -11.80 2.26
N LEU A 125 -1.03 -11.55 3.53
CA LEU A 125 -0.57 -10.39 4.27
C LEU A 125 0.52 -10.86 5.25
N LYS A 126 1.67 -10.19 5.22
CA LYS A 126 2.85 -10.47 6.05
C LYS A 126 3.31 -9.19 6.75
#